data_AF-A0A8B3DAY0-F1
#
_entry.id   AF-A0A8B3DAY0-F1
#
_cell.length_a   1.000
_cell.length_b   1.000
_cell.length_c   1.000
_cell.angle_alpha   90.00
_cell.angle_beta   90.00
_cell.angle_gamma   90.00
#
_symmetry.space_group_name_H-M   'P 1'
#
loop_
_entity.id
_entity.type
_entity.pdbx_description
1 polymer ?
#
loop_
_entity_poly.entity_id
_entity_poly.type
_entity_poly.pdbx_seq_one_letter_code
_entity_poly.pdbx_strand_id
1 'polypeptide(L)'
;MIDNSELEKIAIKTFNSATFGTLELELNEKFKAYENAKSNIQSYVDALESVSKNGEKVIFFIDELDRCRPDFAVEVLEKVKHLFAAKNVIFVISYNKSQLSKIISHVYGVENKDALKYLEKFIHIEANLPVVDEKSSTSSYEQLFDSFVREFNIELPNQQQRITSLKNMFTLLCQPKHLNMNSREIERAFSYVSFCFAALPKEKGSSLFEFFLPAAMMKVKNSEIFNQVSEGRFFSTSANYKWLHDFFKEHYKSSLTPQASNVFYVKQFEEACGIVSMFKMPTDDIIEDKI
;
A
#
# COMPACT_ATOMS: atom_id res chain seq x y z
N MET A 1 24.41 -71.69 -30.93
CA MET A 1 24.66 -70.89 -29.70
C MET A 1 25.16 -69.55 -30.18
N ILE A 2 24.38 -68.48 -29.99
CA ILE A 2 24.86 -67.12 -30.27
C ILE A 2 25.97 -66.86 -29.24
N ASP A 3 27.16 -66.49 -29.71
CA ASP A 3 28.29 -66.20 -28.85
C ASP A 3 27.94 -65.04 -27.93
N ASN A 4 28.08 -65.24 -26.62
CA ASN A 4 27.69 -64.25 -25.60
C ASN A 4 28.47 -62.93 -25.78
N SER A 5 29.65 -63.01 -26.40
CA SER A 5 30.49 -61.85 -26.74
C SER A 5 29.90 -60.97 -27.86
N GLU A 6 29.15 -61.55 -28.80
CA GLU A 6 28.47 -60.78 -29.87
C GLU A 6 27.23 -60.06 -29.33
N LEU A 7 26.48 -60.70 -28.43
CA LEU A 7 25.33 -60.10 -27.77
C LEU A 7 25.72 -58.90 -26.90
N GLU A 8 26.81 -58.98 -26.14
CA GLU A 8 27.34 -57.84 -25.38
C GLU A 8 27.78 -56.69 -26.29
N LYS A 9 28.49 -56.98 -27.39
CA LYS A 9 28.92 -55.94 -28.34
C LYS A 9 27.75 -55.24 -29.01
N ILE A 10 26.71 -55.99 -29.39
CA ILE A 10 25.50 -55.41 -29.99
C ILE A 10 24.73 -54.58 -28.95
N ALA A 11 24.60 -55.08 -27.73
CA ALA A 11 23.94 -54.35 -26.64
C ALA A 11 24.68 -53.05 -26.32
N ILE A 12 26.00 -53.06 -26.17
CA ILE A 12 26.81 -51.86 -25.89
C ILE A 12 26.74 -50.86 -27.05
N LYS A 13 26.80 -51.32 -28.30
CA LYS A 13 26.76 -50.44 -29.49
C LYS A 13 25.38 -49.83 -29.70
N THR A 14 24.32 -50.58 -29.42
CA THR A 14 22.93 -50.11 -29.49
C THR A 14 22.62 -49.16 -28.32
N PHE A 15 23.08 -49.49 -27.10
CA PHE A 15 22.92 -48.64 -25.93
C PHE A 15 23.65 -47.31 -26.12
N ASN A 16 24.90 -47.32 -26.60
CA ASN A 16 25.67 -46.11 -26.86
C ASN A 16 25.06 -45.28 -27.99
N SER A 17 24.65 -45.88 -29.12
CA SER A 17 24.05 -45.10 -30.22
C SER A 17 22.69 -44.52 -29.87
N ALA A 18 21.86 -45.26 -29.13
CA ALA A 18 20.56 -44.77 -28.67
C ALA A 18 20.71 -43.68 -27.61
N THR A 19 21.53 -43.87 -26.57
CA THR A 19 21.70 -42.87 -25.49
C THR A 19 22.43 -41.61 -25.96
N PHE A 20 23.52 -41.72 -26.74
CA PHE A 20 24.19 -40.53 -27.28
C PHE A 20 23.33 -39.81 -28.31
N GLY A 21 22.61 -40.54 -29.18
CA GLY A 21 21.69 -39.92 -30.15
C GLY A 21 20.53 -39.17 -29.47
N THR A 22 19.94 -39.73 -28.40
CA THR A 22 18.91 -39.03 -27.62
C THR A 22 19.46 -37.82 -26.87
N LEU A 23 20.66 -37.92 -26.29
CA LEU A 23 21.31 -36.79 -25.61
C LEU A 23 21.67 -35.66 -26.58
N GLU A 24 22.16 -35.98 -27.78
CA GLU A 24 22.47 -35.00 -28.83
C GLU A 24 21.21 -34.31 -29.35
N LEU A 25 20.11 -35.05 -29.53
CA LEU A 25 18.82 -34.48 -29.92
C LEU A 25 18.28 -33.53 -28.84
N GLU A 26 18.26 -33.96 -27.56
CA GLU A 26 17.83 -33.11 -26.45
C GLU A 26 18.70 -31.85 -26.30
N LEU A 27 20.01 -31.96 -26.49
CA LEU A 27 20.93 -30.82 -26.49
C LEU A 27 20.63 -29.87 -27.65
N ASN A 28 20.48 -30.37 -28.87
CA ASN A 28 20.19 -29.56 -30.05
C ASN A 28 18.84 -28.84 -29.95
N GLU A 29 17.82 -29.49 -29.37
CA GLU A 29 16.53 -28.85 -29.09
C GLU A 29 16.66 -27.73 -28.05
N LYS A 30 17.40 -27.96 -26.97
CA LYS A 30 17.71 -26.91 -25.97
C LYS A 30 18.49 -25.74 -26.58
N PHE A 31 19.46 -26.01 -27.46
CA PHE A 31 20.21 -24.97 -28.17
C PHE A 31 19.31 -24.15 -29.11
N LYS A 32 18.43 -24.79 -29.88
CA LYS A 32 17.46 -24.09 -30.73
C LYS A 32 16.49 -23.24 -29.91
N ALA A 33 15.98 -23.77 -28.81
CA ALA A 33 15.11 -23.01 -27.91
C ALA A 33 15.82 -21.77 -27.34
N TYR A 34 17.09 -21.90 -26.98
CA TYR A 34 17.92 -20.79 -26.50
C TYR A 34 18.16 -19.71 -27.57
N GLU A 35 18.54 -20.10 -28.79
CA GLU A 35 18.71 -19.17 -29.91
C GLU A 35 17.40 -18.44 -30.25
N ASN A 36 16.28 -19.15 -30.25
CA ASN A 36 14.96 -18.55 -30.45
C ASN A 36 14.62 -17.54 -29.33
N ALA A 37 14.88 -17.88 -28.07
CA ALA A 37 14.65 -16.98 -26.94
C ALA A 37 15.50 -15.70 -27.05
N LYS A 38 16.77 -15.85 -27.44
CA LYS A 38 17.69 -14.73 -27.65
C LYS A 38 17.23 -13.83 -28.82
N SER A 39 16.82 -14.41 -29.93
CA SER A 39 16.26 -13.67 -31.07
C SER A 39 14.99 -12.91 -30.69
N ASN A 40 14.10 -13.53 -29.90
CA ASN A 40 12.90 -12.89 -29.41
C ASN A 40 13.23 -11.69 -28.50
N ILE A 41 14.16 -11.84 -27.56
CA ILE A 41 14.62 -10.74 -26.70
C ILE A 41 15.15 -9.58 -27.55
N GLN A 42 16.00 -9.88 -28.54
CA GLN A 42 16.52 -8.86 -29.44
C GLN A 42 15.39 -8.15 -30.20
N SER A 43 14.40 -8.89 -30.69
CA SER A 43 13.25 -8.29 -31.36
C SER A 43 12.43 -7.36 -30.46
N TYR A 44 12.32 -7.67 -29.16
CA TYR A 44 11.67 -6.77 -28.18
C TYR A 44 12.50 -5.52 -27.92
N VAL A 45 13.82 -5.66 -27.79
CA VAL A 45 14.74 -4.52 -27.66
C VAL A 45 14.64 -3.61 -28.88
N ASP A 46 14.71 -4.18 -30.09
CA ASP A 46 14.59 -3.44 -31.35
C ASP A 46 13.23 -2.76 -31.47
N ALA A 47 12.16 -3.43 -31.04
CA ALA A 47 10.82 -2.84 -31.01
C ALA A 47 10.75 -1.66 -30.04
N LEU A 48 11.31 -1.78 -28.84
CA LEU A 48 11.37 -0.68 -27.87
C LEU A 48 12.21 0.49 -28.36
N GLU A 49 13.38 0.22 -28.97
CA GLU A 49 14.21 1.25 -29.60
C GLU A 49 13.50 1.90 -30.80
N SER A 50 12.64 1.15 -31.49
CA SER A 50 11.86 1.70 -32.60
C SER A 50 10.86 2.78 -32.15
N VAL A 51 10.37 2.68 -30.91
CA VAL A 51 9.49 3.68 -30.30
C VAL A 51 10.28 4.93 -29.87
N SER A 52 11.59 4.81 -29.61
CA SER A 52 12.46 5.92 -29.20
C SER A 52 13.22 6.59 -30.36
N LYS A 53 12.84 6.32 -31.62
CA LYS A 53 13.57 6.67 -32.86
C LYS A 53 13.92 8.16 -33.07
N ASN A 54 13.27 9.08 -32.35
CA ASN A 54 13.55 10.52 -32.46
C ASN A 54 14.39 11.08 -31.30
N GLY A 55 15.07 10.22 -30.53
CA GLY A 55 15.82 10.64 -29.34
C GLY A 55 14.95 10.91 -28.11
N GLU A 56 13.65 10.59 -28.22
CA GLU A 56 12.70 10.65 -27.10
C GLU A 56 12.96 9.50 -26.13
N LYS A 57 12.86 9.80 -24.83
CA LYS A 57 13.00 8.78 -23.78
C LYS A 57 11.66 8.11 -23.54
N VAL A 58 11.63 6.79 -23.59
CA VAL A 58 10.47 5.98 -23.18
C VAL A 58 10.65 5.59 -21.71
N ILE A 59 9.66 5.90 -20.87
CA ILE A 59 9.70 5.59 -19.44
C ILE A 59 8.59 4.59 -19.11
N PHE A 60 8.97 3.42 -18.62
CA PHE A 60 8.06 2.38 -18.13
C PHE A 60 7.97 2.44 -16.62
N PHE A 61 6.77 2.67 -16.09
CA PHE A 61 6.48 2.54 -14.67
C PHE A 61 5.96 1.13 -14.37
N ILE A 62 6.62 0.44 -13.44
CA ILE A 62 6.22 -0.87 -12.93
C ILE A 62 5.95 -0.68 -11.45
N ASP A 63 4.69 -0.79 -11.03
CA ASP A 63 4.28 -0.61 -9.64
C ASP A 63 3.80 -1.93 -9.02
N GLU A 64 3.85 -2.00 -7.69
CA GLU A 64 3.31 -3.09 -6.87
C GLU A 64 3.93 -4.49 -7.12
N LEU A 65 5.21 -4.56 -7.52
CA LEU A 65 5.91 -5.85 -7.66
C LEU A 65 5.92 -6.68 -6.38
N ASP A 66 5.97 -6.04 -5.22
CA ASP A 66 5.91 -6.71 -3.91
C ASP A 66 4.52 -7.25 -3.55
N ARG A 67 3.49 -6.99 -4.36
CA ARG A 67 2.13 -7.55 -4.19
C ARG A 67 1.79 -8.65 -5.18
N CYS A 68 2.67 -8.90 -6.13
CA CYS A 68 2.54 -10.01 -7.07
C CYS A 68 2.66 -11.36 -6.34
N ARG A 69 2.14 -12.43 -6.96
CA ARG A 69 2.49 -13.78 -6.48
C ARG A 69 4.01 -13.93 -6.49
N PRO A 70 4.61 -14.64 -5.51
CA PRO A 70 6.07 -14.68 -5.37
C PRO A 70 6.81 -15.09 -6.64
N ASP A 71 6.34 -16.15 -7.30
CA ASP A 71 6.88 -16.67 -8.57
C ASP A 71 6.78 -15.63 -9.69
N PHE A 72 5.63 -14.98 -9.81
CA PHE A 72 5.37 -13.98 -10.84
C PHE A 72 6.26 -12.73 -10.66
N ALA A 73 6.47 -12.26 -9.42
CA ALA A 73 7.31 -11.09 -9.15
C ALA A 73 8.75 -11.30 -9.64
N VAL A 74 9.31 -12.48 -9.36
CA VAL A 74 10.65 -12.87 -9.78
C VAL A 74 10.72 -13.03 -11.30
N GLU A 75 9.72 -13.66 -11.90
CA GLU A 75 9.64 -13.82 -13.36
C GLU A 75 9.60 -12.46 -14.08
N VAL A 76 8.84 -11.48 -13.56
CA VAL A 76 8.81 -10.12 -14.14
C VAL A 76 10.19 -9.47 -14.05
N LEU A 77 10.88 -9.55 -12.91
CA LEU A 77 12.24 -9.02 -12.77
C LEU A 77 13.18 -9.64 -13.80
N GLU A 78 13.19 -10.97 -13.91
CA GLU A 78 14.01 -11.71 -14.87
C GLU A 78 13.75 -11.30 -16.33
N LYS A 79 12.47 -11.18 -16.71
CA LYS A 79 12.10 -10.74 -18.07
C LYS A 79 12.50 -9.30 -18.36
N VAL A 80 12.22 -8.38 -17.43
CA VAL A 80 12.52 -6.95 -17.59
C VAL A 80 14.02 -6.70 -17.70
N LYS A 81 14.85 -7.47 -16.99
CA LYS A 81 16.32 -7.38 -17.07
C LYS A 81 16.87 -7.46 -18.49
N HIS A 82 16.29 -8.34 -19.30
CA HIS A 82 16.74 -8.52 -20.68
C HIS A 82 16.43 -7.31 -21.58
N LEU A 83 15.51 -6.44 -21.15
CA LEU A 83 15.10 -5.25 -21.89
C LEU A 83 15.92 -4.00 -21.53
N PHE A 84 16.76 -4.05 -20.49
CA PHE A 84 17.60 -2.91 -20.08
C PHE A 84 18.65 -2.50 -21.11
N ALA A 85 18.94 -3.34 -22.11
CA ALA A 85 19.83 -3.01 -23.20
C ALA A 85 19.23 -1.98 -24.19
N ALA A 86 17.90 -1.79 -24.18
CA ALA A 86 17.24 -0.88 -25.10
C ALA A 86 17.62 0.59 -24.83
N LYS A 87 18.16 1.25 -25.86
CA LYS A 87 18.56 2.66 -25.78
C LYS A 87 17.35 3.58 -25.64
N ASN A 88 17.55 4.65 -24.85
CA ASN A 88 16.53 5.65 -24.52
C ASN A 88 15.28 5.06 -23.83
N VAL A 89 15.40 3.88 -23.21
CA VAL A 89 14.34 3.28 -22.40
C VAL A 89 14.74 3.32 -20.93
N ILE A 90 13.83 3.76 -20.06
CA ILE A 90 14.02 3.86 -18.62
C ILE A 90 12.92 3.05 -17.93
N PHE A 91 13.30 2.19 -16.99
CA PHE A 91 12.36 1.46 -16.14
C PHE A 91 12.37 2.08 -14.74
N VAL A 92 11.20 2.51 -14.28
CA VAL A 92 10.98 3.01 -12.92
C VAL A 92 10.15 1.96 -12.19
N ILE A 93 10.75 1.35 -11.17
CA ILE A 93 10.13 0.27 -10.40
C ILE A 93 9.82 0.78 -9.00
N SER A 94 8.55 0.72 -8.61
CA SER A 94 8.07 1.00 -7.26
C SER A 94 7.83 -0.31 -6.52
N TYR A 95 8.43 -0.47 -5.34
CA TYR A 95 8.32 -1.69 -4.55
C TYR A 95 8.60 -1.45 -3.06
N ASN A 96 7.99 -2.25 -2.19
CA ASN A 96 8.43 -2.35 -0.81
C ASN A 96 9.67 -3.27 -0.70
N LYS A 97 10.83 -2.69 -0.39
CA LYS A 97 12.12 -3.40 -0.29
C LYS A 97 12.09 -4.62 0.63
N SER A 98 11.45 -4.50 1.81
CA SER A 98 11.40 -5.59 2.78
C SER A 98 10.55 -6.75 2.27
N GLN A 99 9.40 -6.45 1.67
CA GLN A 99 8.49 -7.47 1.15
C GLN A 99 9.05 -8.15 -0.09
N LEU A 100 9.59 -7.38 -1.04
CA LEU A 100 10.20 -7.95 -2.25
C LEU A 100 11.41 -8.84 -1.92
N SER A 101 12.23 -8.45 -0.95
CA SER A 101 13.35 -9.30 -0.51
C SER A 101 12.88 -10.61 0.13
N LYS A 102 11.78 -10.59 0.90
CA LYS A 102 11.18 -11.82 1.45
C LYS A 102 10.62 -12.72 0.35
N ILE A 103 9.99 -12.15 -0.68
CA ILE A 103 9.51 -12.89 -1.85
C ILE A 103 10.67 -13.61 -2.54
N ILE A 104 11.76 -12.89 -2.84
CA ILE A 104 12.95 -13.46 -3.51
C ILE A 104 13.60 -14.54 -2.64
N SER A 105 13.75 -14.26 -1.34
CA SER A 105 14.27 -15.21 -0.35
C SER A 105 13.45 -16.51 -0.33
N HIS A 106 12.12 -16.40 -0.38
CA HIS A 106 11.21 -17.55 -0.42
C HIS A 106 11.33 -18.35 -1.72
N VAL A 107 11.35 -17.69 -2.88
CA VAL A 107 11.39 -18.35 -4.20
C VAL A 107 12.71 -19.09 -4.41
N TYR A 108 13.84 -18.52 -3.99
CA TYR A 108 15.16 -19.12 -4.21
C TYR A 108 15.69 -19.92 -3.01
N GLY A 109 15.01 -19.91 -1.86
CA GLY A 109 15.47 -20.58 -0.64
C GLY A 109 16.78 -20.00 -0.09
N VAL A 110 16.99 -18.69 -0.27
CA VAL A 110 18.22 -17.99 0.17
C VAL A 110 17.94 -17.09 1.36
N GLU A 111 18.99 -16.71 2.10
CA GLU A 111 18.85 -15.71 3.15
C GLU A 111 18.44 -14.34 2.57
N ASN A 112 17.73 -13.53 3.38
CA ASN A 112 17.27 -12.20 2.99
C ASN A 112 18.43 -11.30 2.51
N LYS A 113 19.63 -11.43 3.09
CA LYS A 113 20.81 -10.67 2.66
C LYS A 113 21.21 -11.00 1.21
N ASP A 114 21.09 -12.24 0.79
CA ASP A 114 21.43 -12.65 -0.57
C ASP A 114 20.32 -12.31 -1.57
N ALA A 115 19.06 -12.28 -1.12
CA ALA A 115 17.94 -11.74 -1.88
C ALA A 115 18.11 -10.24 -2.18
N LEU A 116 18.62 -9.45 -1.23
CA LEU A 116 18.95 -8.03 -1.47
C LEU A 116 20.06 -7.87 -2.51
N LYS A 117 21.12 -8.69 -2.46
CA LYS A 117 22.17 -8.69 -3.51
C LYS A 117 21.62 -9.10 -4.87
N TYR A 118 20.62 -9.99 -4.90
CA TYR A 118 19.97 -10.37 -6.15
C TYR A 118 19.27 -9.16 -6.80
N LEU A 119 18.61 -8.30 -6.01
CA LEU A 119 17.97 -7.07 -6.49
C LEU A 119 18.95 -6.08 -7.15
N GLU A 120 20.22 -6.04 -6.72
CA GLU A 120 21.25 -5.18 -7.33
C GLU A 120 21.49 -5.51 -8.82
N LYS A 121 21.11 -6.69 -9.29
CA LYS A 121 21.15 -7.05 -10.73
C LYS A 121 20.09 -6.32 -11.56
N PHE A 122 19.08 -5.75 -10.91
CA PHE A 122 17.92 -5.14 -11.56
C PHE A 122 17.79 -3.65 -11.28
N ILE A 123 18.17 -3.23 -10.06
CA ILE A 123 18.04 -1.86 -9.58
C ILE A 123 19.39 -1.15 -9.72
N HIS A 124 19.54 -0.39 -10.80
CA HIS A 124 20.75 0.41 -11.04
C HIS A 124 20.86 1.63 -10.12
N ILE A 125 19.72 2.26 -9.83
CA ILE A 125 19.61 3.43 -8.97
C ILE A 125 18.43 3.19 -8.03
N GLU A 126 18.70 3.26 -6.72
CA GLU A 126 17.68 3.18 -5.69
C GLU A 126 17.45 4.57 -5.09
N ALA A 127 16.19 4.99 -5.02
CA ALA A 127 15.78 6.24 -4.39
C ALA A 127 14.61 5.98 -3.44
N ASN A 128 14.69 6.49 -2.23
CA ASN A 128 13.57 6.47 -1.29
C ASN A 128 12.68 7.68 -1.54
N LEU A 129 11.36 7.51 -1.34
CA LEU A 129 10.45 8.65 -1.31
C LEU A 129 10.85 9.58 -0.16
N PRO A 130 10.88 10.90 -0.37
CA PRO A 130 11.27 11.85 0.67
C PRO A 130 10.29 11.78 1.85
N VAL A 131 10.84 11.84 3.06
CA VAL A 131 10.01 12.00 4.27
C VAL A 131 9.61 13.47 4.36
N VAL A 132 8.32 13.72 4.57
CA VAL A 132 7.80 15.08 4.75
C VAL A 132 8.28 15.60 6.12
N ASP A 133 9.00 16.72 6.15
CA ASP A 133 9.42 17.38 7.40
C ASP A 133 8.20 17.94 8.14
N GLU A 134 8.23 18.03 9.47
CA GLU A 134 7.11 18.43 10.32
C GLU A 134 6.52 19.79 9.89
N LYS A 135 7.37 20.75 9.52
CA LYS A 135 6.93 22.07 9.03
C LYS A 135 6.26 22.02 7.66
N SER A 136 6.78 21.20 6.74
CA SER A 136 6.15 20.98 5.42
C SER A 136 4.91 20.09 5.48
N SER A 137 4.74 19.32 6.58
CA SER A 137 3.62 18.41 6.76
C SER A 137 2.31 19.17 7.00
N THR A 138 2.34 20.26 7.77
CA THR A 138 1.15 21.07 8.05
C THR A 138 0.51 21.61 6.76
N SER A 139 1.29 22.30 5.91
CA SER A 139 0.77 22.83 4.65
C SER A 139 0.31 21.72 3.69
N SER A 140 0.98 20.57 3.70
CA SER A 140 0.59 19.41 2.90
C SER A 140 -0.76 18.83 3.36
N TYR A 141 -0.97 18.70 4.67
CA TYR A 141 -2.25 18.24 5.23
C TYR A 141 -3.37 19.25 4.98
N GLU A 142 -3.13 20.55 5.10
CA GLU A 142 -4.13 21.57 4.77
C GLU A 142 -4.58 21.49 3.31
N GLN A 143 -3.64 21.32 2.38
CA GLN A 143 -3.94 21.12 0.96
C GLN A 143 -4.70 19.83 0.71
N LEU A 144 -4.33 18.75 1.40
CA LEU A 144 -4.97 17.45 1.30
C LEU A 144 -6.40 17.49 1.86
N PHE A 145 -6.64 18.20 2.96
CA PHE A 145 -7.99 18.48 3.47
C PHE A 145 -8.84 19.17 2.39
N ASP A 146 -8.34 20.25 1.79
CA ASP A 146 -9.07 20.99 0.77
C ASP A 146 -9.31 20.13 -0.50
N SER A 147 -8.35 19.26 -0.84
CA SER A 147 -8.48 18.32 -1.96
C SER A 147 -9.61 17.33 -1.70
N PHE A 148 -9.61 16.67 -0.54
CA PHE A 148 -10.62 15.66 -0.22
C PHE A 148 -12.01 16.25 0.00
N VAL A 149 -12.12 17.44 0.60
CA VAL A 149 -13.43 18.14 0.68
C VAL A 149 -14.02 18.35 -0.72
N ARG A 150 -13.21 18.73 -1.70
CA ARG A 150 -13.65 18.91 -3.09
C ARG A 150 -13.95 17.58 -3.79
N GLU A 151 -13.04 16.62 -3.69
CA GLU A 151 -13.13 15.31 -4.35
C GLU A 151 -14.35 14.52 -3.88
N PHE A 152 -14.61 14.50 -2.58
CA PHE A 152 -15.76 13.82 -1.97
C PHE A 152 -17.04 14.67 -1.95
N ASN A 153 -17.02 15.86 -2.56
CA ASN A 153 -18.15 16.80 -2.63
C ASN A 153 -18.82 17.05 -1.26
N ILE A 154 -18.01 17.32 -0.23
CA ILE A 154 -18.51 17.53 1.14
C ILE A 154 -19.06 18.96 1.25
N GLU A 155 -20.38 19.09 1.44
CA GLU A 155 -21.06 20.39 1.64
C GLU A 155 -20.76 20.96 3.03
N LEU A 156 -19.63 21.67 3.17
CA LEU A 156 -19.31 22.38 4.42
C LEU A 156 -20.20 23.61 4.62
N PRO A 157 -20.67 23.89 5.85
CA PRO A 157 -21.41 25.11 6.14
C PRO A 157 -20.60 26.38 5.87
N ASN A 158 -21.26 27.48 5.51
CA ASN A 158 -20.61 28.77 5.26
C ASN A 158 -20.18 29.47 6.56
N GLN A 159 -19.23 28.87 7.28
CA GLN A 159 -18.73 29.30 8.58
C GLN A 159 -17.20 29.15 8.60
N GLN A 160 -16.50 30.14 8.02
CA GLN A 160 -15.06 30.05 7.77
C GLN A 160 -14.22 29.71 9.01
N GLN A 161 -14.54 30.30 10.18
CA GLN A 161 -13.81 30.03 11.42
C GLN A 161 -13.92 28.56 11.83
N ARG A 162 -15.11 27.96 11.69
CA ARG A 162 -15.36 26.54 12.00
C ARG A 162 -14.63 25.61 11.04
N ILE A 163 -14.59 25.94 9.74
CA ILE A 163 -13.81 25.20 8.74
C ILE A 163 -12.32 25.26 9.08
N THR A 164 -11.80 26.43 9.44
CA THR A 164 -10.39 26.58 9.87
C THR A 164 -10.10 25.75 11.13
N SER A 165 -11.00 25.76 12.12
CA SER A 165 -10.88 24.91 13.31
C SER A 165 -10.87 23.42 12.96
N LEU A 166 -11.75 22.98 12.05
CA LEU A 166 -11.79 21.60 11.58
C LEU A 166 -10.52 21.19 10.84
N LYS A 167 -9.99 22.07 9.99
CA LYS A 167 -8.72 21.87 9.29
C LYS A 167 -7.55 21.76 10.27
N ASN A 168 -7.51 22.60 11.30
CA ASN A 168 -6.50 22.51 12.36
C ASN A 168 -6.58 21.19 13.14
N MET A 169 -7.80 20.76 13.50
CA MET A 169 -8.02 19.46 14.13
C MET A 169 -7.54 18.31 13.24
N PHE A 170 -7.89 18.34 11.96
CA PHE A 170 -7.46 17.36 10.97
C PHE A 170 -5.93 17.26 10.90
N THR A 171 -5.24 18.39 10.76
CA THR A 171 -3.78 18.44 10.68
C THR A 171 -3.13 17.89 11.95
N LEU A 172 -3.67 18.23 13.13
CA LEU A 172 -3.16 17.75 14.42
C LEU A 172 -3.32 16.23 14.53
N LEU A 173 -4.50 15.70 14.18
CA LEU A 173 -4.79 14.27 14.23
C LEU A 173 -3.90 13.46 13.29
N CYS A 174 -3.50 14.00 12.13
CA CYS A 174 -2.62 13.32 11.19
C CYS A 174 -1.18 13.13 11.73
N GLN A 175 -0.74 13.95 12.69
CA GLN A 175 0.64 13.92 13.17
C GLN A 175 0.99 12.63 13.94
N PRO A 176 2.27 12.22 13.95
CA PRO A 176 2.73 11.02 14.67
C PRO A 176 2.44 11.00 16.17
N LYS A 177 2.33 12.18 16.80
CA LYS A 177 2.02 12.35 18.23
C LYS A 177 0.54 12.05 18.58
N HIS A 178 -0.32 11.92 17.56
CA HIS A 178 -1.76 11.69 17.69
C HIS A 178 -2.13 10.35 17.03
N LEU A 179 -2.87 10.38 15.91
CA LEU A 179 -3.31 9.16 15.24
C LEU A 179 -2.26 8.61 14.26
N ASN A 180 -1.28 9.41 13.82
CA ASN A 180 -0.30 9.01 12.79
C ASN A 180 -1.00 8.41 11.55
N MET A 181 -1.82 9.22 10.90
CA MET A 181 -2.70 8.76 9.82
C MET A 181 -1.92 8.53 8.52
N ASN A 182 -2.18 7.42 7.85
CA ASN A 182 -1.69 7.19 6.49
C ASN A 182 -2.72 7.66 5.44
N SER A 183 -2.29 7.81 4.18
CA SER A 183 -3.14 8.32 3.10
C SER A 183 -4.46 7.55 2.94
N ARG A 184 -4.43 6.21 3.01
CA ARG A 184 -5.63 5.37 2.87
C ARG A 184 -6.59 5.54 4.05
N GLU A 185 -6.04 5.69 5.25
CA GLU A 185 -6.84 5.97 6.46
C GLU A 185 -7.53 7.34 6.33
N ILE A 186 -6.82 8.35 5.81
CA ILE A 186 -7.38 9.69 5.61
C ILE A 186 -8.50 9.66 4.56
N GLU A 187 -8.23 9.12 3.39
CA GLU A 187 -9.20 8.98 2.29
C GLU A 187 -10.48 8.27 2.77
N ARG A 188 -10.33 7.18 3.54
CA ARG A 188 -11.46 6.45 4.11
C ARG A 188 -12.23 7.27 5.14
N ALA A 189 -11.55 8.05 5.98
CA ALA A 189 -12.22 8.94 6.92
C ALA A 189 -13.06 10.01 6.19
N PHE A 190 -12.53 10.61 5.11
CA PHE A 190 -13.30 11.54 4.27
C PHE A 190 -14.46 10.86 3.54
N SER A 191 -14.29 9.62 3.09
CA SER A 191 -15.39 8.82 2.53
C SER A 191 -16.53 8.66 3.54
N TYR A 192 -16.22 8.32 4.79
CA TYR A 192 -17.23 8.21 5.86
C TYR A 192 -17.94 9.54 6.11
N VAL A 193 -17.21 10.66 6.14
CA VAL A 193 -17.82 11.98 6.27
C VAL A 193 -18.76 12.27 5.10
N SER A 194 -18.35 12.00 3.86
CA SER A 194 -19.20 12.16 2.68
C SER A 194 -20.49 11.35 2.78
N PHE A 195 -20.42 10.08 3.23
CA PHE A 195 -21.60 9.26 3.48
C PHE A 195 -22.48 9.81 4.59
N CYS A 196 -21.92 10.32 5.69
CA CYS A 196 -22.70 11.00 6.73
C CYS A 196 -23.50 12.18 6.16
N PHE A 197 -22.88 13.02 5.34
CA PHE A 197 -23.54 14.15 4.70
C PHE A 197 -24.63 13.72 3.70
N ALA A 198 -24.38 12.66 2.93
CA ALA A 198 -25.35 12.13 1.98
C ALA A 198 -26.55 11.46 2.65
N ALA A 199 -26.36 10.83 3.81
CA ALA A 199 -27.40 10.07 4.51
C ALA A 199 -28.28 10.94 5.45
N LEU A 200 -27.85 12.15 5.80
CA LEU A 200 -28.51 12.98 6.80
C LEU A 200 -29.25 14.18 6.19
N PRO A 201 -30.32 14.67 6.85
CA PRO A 201 -30.91 15.96 6.51
C PRO A 201 -29.87 17.09 6.62
N LYS A 202 -29.94 18.09 5.71
CA LYS A 202 -28.96 19.18 5.60
C LYS A 202 -28.68 19.91 6.91
N GLU A 203 -29.72 20.16 7.71
CA GLU A 203 -29.58 20.83 9.02
C GLU A 203 -28.76 20.00 10.00
N LYS A 204 -29.04 18.69 10.08
CA LYS A 204 -28.33 17.76 10.98
C LYS A 204 -26.88 17.54 10.56
N GLY A 205 -26.64 17.41 9.25
CA GLY A 205 -25.29 17.36 8.69
C GLY A 205 -24.49 18.62 9.05
N SER A 206 -25.10 19.79 8.88
CA SER A 206 -24.48 21.08 9.20
C SER A 206 -24.27 21.32 10.71
N SER A 207 -25.08 20.73 11.58
CA SER A 207 -24.85 20.85 13.03
C SER A 207 -23.71 19.95 13.52
N LEU A 208 -23.52 18.78 12.90
CA LEU A 208 -22.58 17.75 13.35
C LEU A 208 -21.25 17.71 12.57
N PHE A 209 -21.07 18.55 11.55
CA PHE A 209 -19.94 18.41 10.62
C PHE A 209 -18.54 18.43 11.28
N GLU A 210 -18.34 19.25 12.30
CA GLU A 210 -17.05 19.38 13.01
C GLU A 210 -16.71 18.14 13.84
N PHE A 211 -17.68 17.27 14.07
CA PHE A 211 -17.54 16.06 14.87
C PHE A 211 -17.35 14.83 13.96
N PHE A 212 -17.87 14.83 12.73
CA PHE A 212 -17.78 13.68 11.83
C PHE A 212 -16.35 13.32 11.47
N LEU A 213 -15.51 14.29 11.06
CA LEU A 213 -14.17 13.97 10.60
C LEU A 213 -13.29 13.41 11.74
N PRO A 214 -13.21 14.04 12.94
CA PRO A 214 -12.47 13.44 14.05
C PRO A 214 -13.01 12.07 14.48
N ALA A 215 -14.33 11.89 14.52
CA ALA A 215 -14.94 10.59 14.82
C ALA A 215 -14.58 9.51 13.78
N ALA A 216 -14.66 9.85 12.49
CA ALA A 216 -14.30 8.97 11.39
C ALA A 216 -12.81 8.62 11.41
N MET A 217 -11.92 9.59 11.66
CA MET A 217 -10.48 9.34 11.75
C MET A 217 -10.13 8.41 12.90
N MET A 218 -10.73 8.61 14.09
CA MET A 218 -10.53 7.73 15.25
C MET A 218 -11.03 6.32 14.96
N LYS A 219 -12.21 6.18 14.35
CA LYS A 219 -12.76 4.89 13.92
C LYS A 219 -11.85 4.19 12.92
N VAL A 220 -11.38 4.92 11.91
CA VAL A 220 -10.55 4.35 10.86
C VAL A 220 -9.19 3.92 11.38
N LYS A 221 -8.64 4.66 12.34
CA LYS A 221 -7.32 4.38 12.87
C LYS A 221 -7.30 3.13 13.76
N ASN A 222 -8.18 3.09 14.75
CA ASN A 222 -8.17 2.03 15.76
C ASN A 222 -9.53 1.97 16.48
N SER A 223 -10.20 0.81 16.37
CA SER A 223 -11.49 0.56 17.03
C SER A 223 -11.43 0.73 18.55
N GLU A 224 -10.28 0.45 19.20
CA GLU A 224 -10.11 0.70 20.64
C GLU A 224 -10.17 2.20 20.97
N ILE A 225 -9.47 3.05 20.21
CA ILE A 225 -9.51 4.50 20.38
C ILE A 225 -10.94 5.00 20.19
N PHE A 226 -11.61 4.54 19.14
CA PHE A 226 -12.99 4.93 18.86
C PHE A 226 -13.95 4.51 19.98
N ASN A 227 -13.84 3.29 20.48
CA ASN A 227 -14.70 2.79 21.56
C ASN A 227 -14.54 3.64 22.82
N GLN A 228 -13.31 4.05 23.18
CA GLN A 228 -13.04 4.91 24.33
C GLN A 228 -13.73 6.28 24.25
N VAL A 229 -13.94 6.80 23.04
CA VAL A 229 -14.51 8.15 22.85
C VAL A 229 -15.96 8.14 22.36
N SER A 230 -16.48 6.97 21.98
CA SER A 230 -17.78 6.81 21.30
C SER A 230 -18.98 7.29 22.12
N GLU A 231 -18.89 7.19 23.45
CA GLU A 231 -19.90 7.69 24.40
C GLU A 231 -19.80 9.22 24.63
N GLY A 232 -18.90 9.90 23.91
CA GLY A 232 -18.64 11.33 24.08
C GLY A 232 -18.03 11.72 25.42
N ARG A 233 -17.49 10.76 26.19
CA ARG A 233 -16.88 10.97 27.51
C ARG A 233 -15.36 10.85 27.42
N PHE A 234 -14.65 11.79 28.06
CA PHE A 234 -13.19 11.87 27.98
C PHE A 234 -12.57 11.94 29.37
N PHE A 235 -11.63 11.01 29.64
CA PHE A 235 -11.03 10.83 30.96
C PHE A 235 -9.56 11.29 30.96
N SER A 236 -9.18 12.14 31.91
CA SER A 236 -7.79 12.64 32.01
C SER A 236 -6.80 11.66 32.64
N THR A 237 -7.28 10.55 33.20
CA THR A 237 -6.50 9.63 34.05
C THR A 237 -5.84 8.49 33.29
N SER A 238 -6.21 8.25 32.02
CA SER A 238 -5.57 7.22 31.21
C SER A 238 -4.27 7.74 30.63
N ALA A 239 -3.13 7.20 31.07
CA ALA A 239 -1.80 7.61 30.61
C ALA A 239 -1.63 7.45 29.09
N ASN A 240 -2.19 6.39 28.50
CA ASN A 240 -2.11 6.12 27.06
C ASN A 240 -2.99 7.05 26.21
N TYR A 241 -4.03 7.63 26.80
CA TYR A 241 -5.06 8.42 26.11
C TYR A 241 -5.14 9.88 26.60
N LYS A 242 -4.14 10.34 27.36
CA LYS A 242 -4.11 11.71 27.86
C LYS A 242 -4.19 12.75 26.74
N TRP A 243 -3.54 12.48 25.61
CA TRP A 243 -3.59 13.37 24.45
C TRP A 243 -5.02 13.52 23.90
N LEU A 244 -5.87 12.48 23.95
CA LEU A 244 -7.27 12.57 23.53
C LEU A 244 -8.00 13.55 24.43
N HIS A 245 -7.88 13.39 25.75
CA HIS A 245 -8.48 14.31 26.71
C HIS A 245 -8.06 15.76 26.43
N ASP A 246 -6.76 16.02 26.21
CA ASP A 246 -6.24 17.35 25.96
C ASP A 246 -6.73 17.92 24.61
N PHE A 247 -6.72 17.09 23.55
CA PHE A 247 -7.26 17.42 22.24
C PHE A 247 -8.73 17.86 22.31
N PHE A 248 -9.59 17.05 22.93
CA PHE A 248 -11.01 17.36 22.98
C PHE A 248 -11.31 18.57 23.87
N LYS A 249 -10.56 18.75 24.96
CA LYS A 249 -10.69 19.92 25.85
C LYS A 249 -10.31 21.22 25.14
N GLU A 250 -9.29 21.19 24.30
CA GLU A 250 -8.86 22.35 23.52
C GLU A 250 -9.86 22.68 22.41
N HIS A 251 -10.25 21.69 21.60
CA HIS A 251 -11.01 21.92 20.38
C HIS A 251 -12.53 21.98 20.57
N TYR A 252 -13.08 21.39 21.63
CA TYR A 252 -14.53 21.36 21.89
C TYR A 252 -14.94 22.12 23.16
N LYS A 253 -14.11 23.07 23.62
CA LYS A 253 -14.35 23.87 24.83
C LYS A 253 -15.76 24.50 24.90
N SER A 254 -16.32 24.93 23.77
CA SER A 254 -17.66 25.53 23.69
C SER A 254 -18.81 24.52 23.84
N SER A 255 -18.55 23.24 23.57
CA SER A 255 -19.53 22.15 23.59
C SER A 255 -19.32 21.20 24.78
N LEU A 256 -18.39 21.57 25.67
CA LEU A 256 -17.94 20.76 26.79
C LEU A 256 -18.87 20.94 27.98
N THR A 257 -19.39 19.81 28.48
CA THR A 257 -20.13 19.76 29.76
C THR A 257 -19.28 19.02 30.80
N PRO A 258 -18.82 19.68 31.87
CA PRO A 258 -18.04 19.00 32.90
C PRO A 258 -18.95 18.07 33.70
N GLN A 259 -18.54 16.81 33.88
CA GLN A 259 -19.26 15.84 34.72
C GLN A 259 -18.56 15.61 36.05
N ALA A 260 -17.22 15.63 36.05
CA ALA A 260 -16.37 15.55 37.24
C ALA A 260 -15.05 16.31 36.98
N SER A 261 -14.19 16.46 38.00
CA SER A 261 -12.92 17.19 37.89
C SER A 261 -11.99 16.69 36.78
N ASN A 262 -12.14 15.43 36.37
CA ASN A 262 -11.32 14.72 35.39
C ASN A 262 -12.10 14.13 34.21
N VAL A 263 -13.41 14.45 34.10
CA VAL A 263 -14.30 13.90 33.06
C VAL A 263 -15.15 15.00 32.47
N PHE A 264 -15.12 15.10 31.14
CA PHE A 264 -16.02 15.95 30.40
C PHE A 264 -16.75 15.21 29.29
N TYR A 265 -17.91 15.75 28.93
CA TYR A 265 -18.84 15.15 27.99
C TYR A 265 -19.17 16.10 26.84
N VAL A 266 -19.14 15.57 25.61
CA VAL A 266 -19.46 16.29 24.37
C VAL A 266 -20.60 15.55 23.64
N LYS A 267 -21.83 15.97 23.90
CA LYS A 267 -23.05 15.32 23.36
C LYS A 267 -23.04 15.18 21.83
N GLN A 268 -22.67 16.23 21.12
CA GLN A 268 -22.66 16.23 19.66
C GLN A 268 -21.61 15.25 19.10
N PHE A 269 -20.53 15.00 19.85
CA PHE A 269 -19.53 14.00 19.45
C PHE A 269 -20.06 12.58 19.62
N GLU A 270 -20.76 12.29 20.72
CA GLU A 270 -21.48 11.02 20.89
C GLU A 270 -22.48 10.78 19.75
N GLU A 271 -23.28 11.79 19.41
CA GLU A 271 -24.23 11.70 18.29
C GLU A 271 -23.53 11.42 16.96
N ALA A 272 -22.39 12.08 16.68
CA ALA A 272 -21.60 11.84 15.49
C ALA A 272 -20.98 10.43 15.48
N CYS A 273 -20.44 9.96 16.60
CA CYS A 273 -19.94 8.60 16.77
C CYS A 273 -21.03 7.56 16.54
N GLY A 274 -22.27 7.79 17.01
CA GLY A 274 -23.41 6.91 16.77
C GLY A 274 -23.81 6.80 15.29
N ILE A 275 -23.53 7.81 14.47
CA ILE A 275 -23.77 7.75 13.03
C ILE A 275 -22.59 7.07 12.32
N VAL A 276 -21.36 7.45 12.68
CA VAL A 276 -20.13 6.87 12.12
C VAL A 276 -20.01 5.38 12.47
N SER A 277 -20.60 4.94 13.59
CA SER A 277 -20.63 3.54 14.02
C SER A 277 -21.35 2.63 13.01
N MET A 278 -22.27 3.15 12.20
CA MET A 278 -23.02 2.41 11.18
C MET A 278 -22.13 1.81 10.08
N PHE A 279 -20.97 2.42 9.80
CA PHE A 279 -20.05 1.94 8.77
C PHE A 279 -19.11 0.86 9.32
N LYS A 280 -19.25 -0.40 8.90
CA LYS A 280 -18.35 -1.47 9.35
C LYS A 280 -17.00 -1.45 8.62
N MET A 281 -15.92 -1.76 9.32
CA MET A 281 -14.64 -2.14 8.73
C MET A 281 -14.59 -3.63 8.44
N PRO A 282 -13.87 -4.06 7.39
CA PRO A 282 -13.60 -5.49 7.16
C PRO A 282 -12.94 -6.21 8.35
N THR A 283 -12.27 -5.45 9.22
CA THR A 283 -11.62 -5.95 10.44
C THR A 283 -12.55 -5.99 11.65
N ASP A 284 -13.71 -5.33 11.61
CA ASP A 284 -14.62 -5.26 12.76
C ASP A 284 -15.34 -6.58 13.02
N ASP A 285 -15.51 -7.44 12.01
CA ASP A 285 -16.19 -8.74 12.14
C ASP A 285 -15.27 -9.86 12.68
N ILE A 286 -14.04 -9.56 13.13
CA ILE A 286 -13.08 -10.56 13.65
C ILE A 286 -13.23 -10.79 15.17
N ILE A 287 -14.10 -10.04 15.86
CA ILE A 287 -14.33 -10.22 17.30
C ILE A 287 -15.34 -11.36 17.53
N GLU A 288 -14.82 -12.59 17.52
CA GLU A 288 -15.23 -13.76 18.28
C GLU A 288 -16.74 -14.11 18.32
N ASP A 289 -17.16 -14.97 17.37
CA ASP A 289 -17.94 -16.17 17.74
C ASP A 289 -17.06 -17.05 18.63
N LYS A 290 -16.90 -16.68 19.90
CA LYS A 290 -16.50 -17.62 20.94
C LYS A 290 -17.74 -18.38 21.39
N ILE A 291 -17.86 -19.59 20.85
CA ILE A 291 -18.66 -20.70 21.41
C ILE A 291 -18.18 -20.98 22.83
#